data_AF-A0AAU5TJS5-F1
#
_entry.id   AF-A0AAU5TJS5-F1
#
_cell.length_a   1.000
_cell.length_b   1.000
_cell.length_c   1.000
_cell.angle_alpha   90.00
_cell.angle_beta   90.00
_cell.angle_gamma   90.00
#
_symmetry.space_group_name_H-M   'P 1'
#
loop_
_entity.id
_entity.type
_entity.pdbx_description
1 polymer ?
#
loop_
_entity_poly.entity_id
_entity_poly.type
_entity_poly.pdbx_seq_one_letter_code
_entity_poly.pdbx_strand_id
1 'polypeptide(L)'
;MTSTQARRMRRPVLQAAIDAGAKCAQADPDLFFRADGEPPATWQAQRAEAIRFCHGCPVRAACEELALRDGDGNDRVDDLVRGGRSGYELVALRELQAQRLAAAITADEASDQEWNKLTDLAVKLNREARRMPTRSGGMPHQAVLLGQQNERIAELAAKLAVVRTARRARTGWEVAA
;
A
#
# COMPACT_ATOMS: atom_id res chain seq x y z
N MET A 1 -18.35 -2.88 3.55
CA MET A 1 -17.79 -1.62 3.01
C MET A 1 -18.40 -1.34 1.65
N THR A 2 -18.76 -0.09 1.33
CA THR A 2 -19.35 0.26 0.01
C THR A 2 -18.27 0.53 -1.03
N SER A 3 -18.62 0.49 -2.33
CA SER A 3 -17.69 0.84 -3.43
C SER A 3 -17.17 2.28 -3.31
N THR A 4 -18.03 3.24 -2.96
CA THR A 4 -17.64 4.64 -2.73
C THR A 4 -16.65 4.78 -1.57
N GLN A 5 -16.84 4.03 -0.48
CA GLN A 5 -15.90 4.00 0.63
C GLN A 5 -14.54 3.45 0.18
N ALA A 6 -14.53 2.30 -0.50
CA ALA A 6 -13.29 1.66 -0.97
C ALA A 6 -12.48 2.59 -1.89
N ARG A 7 -13.13 3.26 -2.84
CA ARG A 7 -12.47 4.20 -3.78
C ARG A 7 -11.75 5.36 -3.07
N ARG A 8 -12.23 5.78 -1.91
CA ARG A 8 -11.64 6.87 -1.11
C ARG A 8 -10.54 6.40 -0.17
N MET A 9 -10.39 5.09 0.02
CA MET A 9 -9.38 4.52 0.89
C MET A 9 -8.04 4.41 0.16
N ARG A 10 -6.96 4.50 0.94
CA ARG A 10 -5.60 4.24 0.49
C ARG A 10 -5.34 2.75 0.38
N ARG A 11 -4.41 2.35 -0.48
CA ARG A 11 -4.04 0.94 -0.70
C ARG A 11 -3.79 0.15 0.60
N PRO A 12 -3.01 0.62 1.60
CA PRO A 12 -2.79 -0.15 2.83
C PRO A 12 -4.04 -0.35 3.68
N VAL A 13 -5.00 0.60 3.62
CA VAL A 13 -6.27 0.49 4.35
C VAL A 13 -7.19 -0.54 3.68
N LEU A 14 -7.17 -0.59 2.35
CA LEU A 14 -7.87 -1.64 1.59
C LEU A 14 -7.30 -3.01 1.94
N GLN A 15 -5.98 -3.17 1.92
CA GLN A 15 -5.31 -4.42 2.28
C GLN A 15 -5.67 -4.83 3.71
N ALA A 16 -5.54 -3.95 4.70
CA ALA A 16 -5.87 -4.25 6.09
C ALA A 16 -7.34 -4.65 6.28
N ALA A 17 -8.26 -4.02 5.55
CA ALA A 17 -9.67 -4.41 5.57
C ALA A 17 -9.88 -5.82 4.99
N ILE A 18 -9.17 -6.16 3.90
CA ILE A 18 -9.21 -7.49 3.29
C ILE A 18 -8.64 -8.53 4.25
N ASP A 19 -7.45 -8.30 4.81
CA ASP A 19 -6.79 -9.19 5.76
C ASP A 19 -7.67 -9.50 6.97
N ALA A 20 -8.40 -8.50 7.47
CA ALA A 20 -9.26 -8.64 8.64
C ALA A 20 -10.64 -9.25 8.33
N GLY A 21 -11.12 -9.21 7.08
CA GLY A 21 -12.53 -9.44 6.78
C GLY A 21 -12.84 -10.30 5.56
N ALA A 22 -11.83 -10.80 4.84
CA ALA A 22 -12.02 -11.63 3.67
C ALA A 22 -12.53 -13.03 4.06
N LYS A 23 -13.74 -13.39 3.60
CA LYS A 23 -14.29 -14.74 3.81
C LYS A 23 -13.46 -15.84 3.15
N CYS A 24 -12.78 -15.52 2.04
CA CYS A 24 -11.97 -16.50 1.31
C CYS A 24 -10.69 -16.91 2.04
N ALA A 25 -10.31 -16.23 3.13
CA ALA A 25 -9.13 -16.60 3.92
C ALA A 25 -9.20 -18.01 4.54
N GLN A 26 -10.41 -18.57 4.67
CA GLN A 26 -10.65 -19.93 5.17
C GLN A 26 -11.16 -20.88 4.08
N ALA A 27 -11.31 -20.39 2.85
CA ALA A 27 -11.75 -21.20 1.72
C ALA A 27 -10.54 -21.83 1.03
N ASP A 28 -10.80 -22.85 0.22
CA ASP A 28 -9.79 -23.42 -0.67
C ASP A 28 -9.36 -22.36 -1.69
N PRO A 29 -8.05 -22.00 -1.77
CA PRO A 29 -7.55 -21.07 -2.76
C PRO A 29 -7.86 -21.51 -4.19
N ASP A 30 -7.87 -22.81 -4.46
CA ASP A 30 -8.06 -23.36 -5.81
C ASP A 30 -9.42 -22.93 -6.38
N LEU A 31 -10.45 -22.73 -5.55
CA LEU A 31 -11.74 -22.21 -6.01
C LEU A 31 -11.61 -20.89 -6.81
N PHE A 32 -10.64 -20.04 -6.48
CA PHE A 32 -10.49 -18.71 -7.06
C PHE A 32 -9.49 -18.64 -8.21
N PHE A 33 -8.76 -19.71 -8.50
CA PHE A 33 -7.74 -19.76 -9.54
C PHE A 33 -7.97 -20.94 -10.47
N ARG A 34 -7.83 -20.70 -11.77
CA ARG A 34 -7.90 -21.76 -12.77
C ARG A 34 -6.65 -22.62 -12.68
N ALA A 35 -6.82 -23.94 -12.67
CA ALA A 35 -5.69 -24.85 -12.68
C ALA A 35 -5.03 -24.92 -14.07
N ASP A 36 -3.74 -25.26 -14.11
CA ASP A 36 -3.01 -25.46 -15.36
C ASP A 36 -3.66 -26.55 -16.22
N GLY A 37 -3.94 -26.23 -17.48
CA GLY A 37 -4.57 -27.16 -18.41
C GLY A 37 -6.06 -27.44 -18.14
N GLU A 38 -6.68 -26.76 -17.17
CA GLU A 38 -8.10 -26.93 -16.89
C GLU A 38 -8.96 -26.56 -18.12
N PRO A 39 -9.90 -27.41 -18.54
CA PRO A 39 -10.78 -27.08 -19.67
C PRO A 39 -11.61 -25.82 -19.39
N PRO A 40 -11.83 -24.94 -20.40
CA PRO A 40 -12.60 -23.71 -20.21
C PRO A 40 -14.01 -23.91 -19.63
N ALA A 41 -14.66 -25.03 -19.96
CA ALA A 41 -16.00 -25.34 -19.46
C ALA A 41 -16.01 -25.64 -17.94
N THR A 42 -14.99 -26.37 -17.45
CA THR A 42 -14.84 -26.65 -16.01
C THR A 42 -14.57 -25.34 -15.26
N TRP A 43 -13.63 -24.54 -15.77
CA TRP A 43 -13.31 -23.25 -15.20
C TRP A 43 -14.52 -22.32 -15.17
N GLN A 44 -15.35 -22.31 -16.22
CA GLN A 44 -16.55 -21.47 -16.26
C GLN A 44 -17.51 -21.77 -15.09
N ALA A 45 -17.69 -23.05 -14.74
CA ALA A 45 -18.55 -23.45 -13.62
C ALA A 45 -17.93 -23.02 -12.27
N GLN A 46 -16.65 -23.31 -12.07
CA GLN A 46 -15.89 -22.94 -10.87
C GLN A 46 -15.82 -21.43 -10.67
N ARG A 47 -15.52 -20.67 -11.72
CA ARG A 47 -15.55 -19.20 -11.73
C ARG A 47 -16.89 -18.64 -11.29
N ALA A 48 -17.99 -19.21 -11.79
CA ALA A 48 -19.33 -18.77 -11.38
C ALA A 48 -19.59 -19.03 -9.89
N GLU A 49 -19.05 -20.11 -9.35
CA GLU A 49 -19.09 -20.40 -7.90
C GLU A 49 -18.25 -19.42 -7.09
N ALA A 50 -17.00 -19.17 -7.49
CA ALA A 50 -16.12 -18.20 -6.86
C ALA A 50 -16.72 -16.79 -6.85
N ILE A 51 -17.34 -16.36 -7.96
CA ILE A 51 -18.04 -15.07 -8.04
C ILE A 51 -19.20 -15.01 -7.04
N ARG A 52 -20.04 -16.06 -6.96
CA ARG A 52 -21.11 -16.14 -5.95
C ARG A 52 -20.56 -16.07 -4.53
N PHE A 53 -19.46 -16.76 -4.25
CA PHE A 53 -18.78 -16.70 -2.96
C PHE A 53 -18.37 -15.26 -2.62
N CYS A 54 -17.71 -14.58 -3.56
CA CYS A 54 -17.29 -13.20 -3.38
C CYS A 54 -18.46 -12.23 -3.15
N HIS A 55 -19.63 -12.46 -3.76
CA HIS A 55 -20.82 -11.62 -3.53
C HIS A 55 -21.30 -11.63 -2.08
N GLY A 56 -21.05 -12.71 -1.33
CA GLY A 56 -21.33 -12.80 0.10
C GLY A 56 -20.25 -12.18 1.01
N CYS A 57 -19.16 -11.65 0.46
CA CYS A 57 -18.02 -11.17 1.24
C CYS A 57 -18.19 -9.69 1.67
N PRO A 58 -18.06 -9.35 2.96
CA PRO A 58 -18.30 -7.99 3.46
C PRO A 58 -17.28 -6.95 2.96
N VAL A 59 -16.11 -7.44 2.54
CA VAL A 59 -14.99 -6.64 2.02
C VAL A 59 -14.85 -6.74 0.49
N ARG A 60 -15.86 -7.30 -0.20
CA ARG A 60 -15.84 -7.46 -1.67
C ARG A 60 -15.47 -6.17 -2.40
N ALA A 61 -16.07 -5.05 -2.02
CA ALA A 61 -15.80 -3.76 -2.66
C ALA A 61 -14.36 -3.26 -2.44
N ALA A 62 -13.76 -3.58 -1.28
CA ALA A 62 -12.36 -3.26 -1.02
C ALA A 62 -11.42 -4.14 -1.85
N CYS A 63 -11.75 -5.44 -1.94
CA CYS A 63 -11.04 -6.42 -2.74
C CYS A 63 -11.08 -6.09 -4.24
N GLU A 64 -12.25 -5.68 -4.77
CA GLU A 64 -12.41 -5.24 -6.17
C GLU A 64 -11.58 -3.97 -6.44
N GLU A 65 -11.68 -2.95 -5.59
CA GLU A 65 -10.90 -1.71 -5.76
C GLU A 65 -9.39 -1.97 -5.71
N LEU A 66 -8.93 -2.82 -4.78
CA LEU A 66 -7.52 -3.18 -4.68
C LEU A 66 -7.06 -3.96 -5.93
N ALA A 67 -7.85 -4.92 -6.41
CA ALA A 67 -7.52 -5.69 -7.60
C ALA A 67 -7.39 -4.82 -8.86
N LEU A 68 -8.25 -3.82 -8.99
CA LEU A 68 -8.18 -2.85 -10.08
C LEU A 68 -6.88 -2.03 -10.02
N ARG A 69 -6.47 -1.58 -8.83
CA ARG A 69 -5.23 -0.80 -8.62
C ARG A 69 -3.97 -1.63 -8.80
N ASP A 70 -3.98 -2.89 -8.34
CA ASP A 70 -2.84 -3.79 -8.40
C ASP A 70 -2.61 -4.40 -9.79
N GLY A 71 -3.55 -4.20 -10.72
CA GLY A 71 -3.39 -4.66 -12.10
C GLY A 71 -3.87 -6.10 -12.36
N ASP A 72 -4.63 -6.70 -11.43
CA ASP A 72 -5.07 -8.09 -11.54
C ASP A 72 -5.93 -8.40 -12.77
N GLY A 73 -5.89 -9.65 -13.20
CA GLY A 73 -6.56 -10.12 -14.40
C GLY A 73 -5.70 -9.94 -15.65
N ASN A 74 -6.10 -10.64 -16.71
CA ASN A 74 -5.34 -10.74 -17.95
C ASN A 74 -6.33 -10.73 -19.13
N ASP A 75 -5.99 -10.00 -20.19
CA ASP A 75 -6.83 -9.79 -21.37
C ASP A 75 -6.84 -11.02 -22.30
N ARG A 76 -5.87 -11.93 -22.13
CA ARG A 76 -5.70 -13.14 -22.93
C ARG A 76 -6.16 -14.39 -22.19
N VAL A 77 -6.01 -14.42 -20.87
CA VAL A 77 -6.32 -15.60 -20.05
C VAL A 77 -7.21 -15.20 -18.89
N ASP A 78 -8.34 -15.90 -18.75
CA ASP A 78 -9.16 -15.82 -17.55
C ASP A 78 -8.80 -16.98 -16.63
N ASP A 79 -8.01 -16.65 -15.62
CA ASP A 79 -7.36 -17.59 -14.69
C ASP A 79 -7.66 -17.28 -13.22
N LEU A 80 -8.44 -16.25 -12.92
CA LEU A 80 -8.70 -15.85 -11.54
C LEU A 80 -10.07 -15.22 -11.32
N VAL A 81 -10.51 -15.25 -10.07
CA VAL A 81 -11.61 -14.44 -9.54
C VAL A 81 -11.14 -13.61 -8.36
N ARG A 82 -11.29 -12.28 -8.46
CA ARG A 82 -11.01 -11.36 -7.35
C ARG A 82 -12.05 -10.26 -7.26
N GLY A 83 -12.45 -9.89 -6.05
CA GLY A 83 -13.52 -8.89 -5.85
C GLY A 83 -14.90 -9.29 -6.39
N GLY A 84 -15.10 -10.57 -6.73
CA GLY A 84 -16.30 -11.05 -7.41
C GLY A 84 -16.34 -10.70 -8.90
N ARG A 85 -15.17 -10.62 -9.53
CA ARG A 85 -14.98 -10.37 -10.96
C ARG A 85 -14.01 -11.40 -11.54
N SER A 86 -14.24 -11.80 -12.79
CA SER A 86 -13.26 -12.57 -13.56
C SER A 86 -12.06 -11.73 -13.96
N GLY A 87 -11.00 -12.37 -14.45
CA GLY A 87 -9.82 -11.66 -14.99
C GLY A 87 -10.19 -10.70 -16.11
N TYR A 88 -11.03 -11.14 -17.06
CA TYR A 88 -11.50 -10.29 -18.16
C TYR A 88 -12.35 -9.11 -17.68
N GLU A 89 -13.23 -9.32 -16.70
CA GLU A 89 -14.05 -8.23 -16.16
C GLU A 89 -13.20 -7.17 -15.44
N LEU A 90 -12.14 -7.58 -14.74
CA LEU A 90 -11.20 -6.65 -14.10
C LEU A 90 -10.46 -5.79 -15.13
N VAL A 91 -10.01 -6.39 -16.24
CA VAL A 91 -9.39 -5.65 -17.35
C VAL A 91 -10.37 -4.63 -17.94
N ALA A 92 -11.57 -5.07 -18.30
CA ALA A 92 -12.58 -4.18 -18.89
C ALA A 92 -12.97 -3.02 -17.94
N LEU A 93 -13.10 -3.30 -16.64
CA LEU A 93 -13.38 -2.27 -15.64
C LEU A 93 -12.20 -1.31 -15.43
N ARG A 94 -10.96 -1.79 -15.52
CA ARG A 94 -9.77 -0.97 -15.43
C ARG A 94 -9.70 0.01 -16.60
N GLU A 95 -9.96 -0.46 -17.81
CA GLU A 95 -10.01 0.39 -19.01
C GLU A 95 -11.10 1.47 -18.88
N LEU A 96 -12.31 1.08 -18.49
CA LEU A 96 -13.42 2.01 -18.29
C LEU A 96 -13.13 3.09 -17.24
N GLN A 97 -12.32 2.76 -16.23
CA GLN A 97 -12.02 3.63 -15.08
C GLN A 97 -10.57 4.12 -15.06
N ALA A 98 -9.86 4.06 -16.18
CA ALA A 98 -8.41 4.25 -16.24
C ALA A 98 -7.95 5.57 -15.60
N GLN A 99 -8.61 6.68 -15.92
CA GLN A 99 -8.27 8.00 -15.37
C GLN A 99 -8.45 8.06 -13.84
N ARG A 100 -9.54 7.50 -13.32
CA ARG A 100 -9.82 7.47 -11.89
C ARG A 100 -8.80 6.60 -11.15
N LEU A 101 -8.48 5.43 -11.69
CA LEU A 101 -7.52 4.51 -11.11
C LEU A 101 -6.11 5.11 -11.14
N ALA A 102 -5.70 5.74 -12.24
CA ALA A 102 -4.42 6.43 -12.35
C ALA A 102 -4.25 7.52 -11.28
N ALA A 103 -5.32 8.30 -11.00
CA ALA A 103 -5.30 9.29 -9.93
C ALA A 103 -5.17 8.64 -8.54
N ALA A 104 -5.87 7.53 -8.29
CA ALA A 104 -5.78 6.81 -7.03
C ALA A 104 -4.39 6.18 -6.81
N ILE A 105 -3.83 5.55 -7.84
CA ILE A 105 -2.48 4.95 -7.83
C ILE A 105 -1.43 6.04 -7.58
N THR A 106 -1.48 7.15 -8.31
CA THR A 106 -0.57 8.29 -8.09
C THR A 106 -0.64 8.80 -6.65
N ALA A 107 -1.83 8.86 -6.05
CA ALA A 107 -2.01 9.28 -4.66
C ALA A 107 -1.45 8.26 -3.64
N ASP A 108 -1.57 6.97 -3.93
CA ASP A 108 -0.96 5.90 -3.15
C ASP A 108 0.58 5.98 -3.24
N GLU A 109 1.14 6.10 -4.44
CA GLU A 109 2.59 6.23 -4.68
C GLU A 109 3.18 7.47 -3.99
N ALA A 110 2.51 8.62 -4.08
CA ALA A 110 2.95 9.83 -3.40
C ALA A 110 2.96 9.65 -1.87
N SER A 111 1.98 8.93 -1.32
CA SER A 111 1.93 8.60 0.10
C SER A 111 3.06 7.67 0.52
N ASP A 112 3.38 6.67 -0.31
CA ASP A 112 4.45 5.70 -0.04
C ASP A 112 5.83 6.37 -0.13
N GLN A 113 6.05 7.24 -1.12
CA GLN A 113 7.27 8.04 -1.22
C GLN A 113 7.47 8.94 0.01
N GLU A 114 6.41 9.59 0.49
CA GLU A 114 6.46 10.38 1.72
C GLU A 114 6.80 9.51 2.93
N TRP A 115 6.16 8.34 3.08
CA TRP A 115 6.41 7.44 4.20
C TRP A 115 7.87 6.92 4.18
N ASN A 116 8.36 6.53 3.01
CA ASN A 116 9.75 6.11 2.81
C ASN A 116 10.73 7.22 3.18
N LYS A 117 10.45 8.47 2.78
CA LYS A 117 11.26 9.64 3.16
C LYS A 117 11.28 9.86 4.68
N LEU A 118 10.13 9.75 5.34
CA LEU A 118 10.05 9.87 6.81
C LEU A 118 10.87 8.78 7.50
N THR A 119 10.75 7.54 7.04
CA THR A 119 11.46 6.40 7.62
C THR A 119 12.96 6.49 7.39
N ASP A 120 13.42 6.83 6.18
CA ASP A 120 14.84 7.06 5.89
C ASP A 120 15.43 8.17 6.79
N LEU A 121 14.75 9.30 6.93
CA LEU A 121 15.19 10.38 7.83
C LEU A 121 15.24 9.93 9.29
N ALA A 122 14.25 9.18 9.76
CA ALA A 122 14.22 8.66 11.12
C ALA A 122 15.37 7.66 11.39
N VAL A 123 15.67 6.78 10.42
CA VAL A 123 16.79 5.84 10.49
C VAL A 123 18.13 6.58 10.52
N LYS A 124 18.32 7.58 9.64
CA LYS A 124 19.53 8.41 9.60
C LYS A 124 19.73 9.16 10.92
N LEU A 125 18.67 9.76 11.47
CA LEU A 125 18.71 10.44 12.76
C LEU A 125 19.10 9.48 13.89
N ASN A 126 18.48 8.30 13.95
CA ASN A 126 18.80 7.29 14.96
C ASN A 126 20.25 6.81 14.85
N ARG A 127 20.73 6.56 13.64
CA ARG A 127 22.11 6.14 13.37
C ARG A 127 23.10 7.22 13.80
N GLU A 128 22.87 8.49 13.44
CA GLU A 128 23.80 9.57 13.82
C GLU A 128 23.75 9.83 15.33
N ALA A 129 22.59 9.76 15.98
CA ALA A 129 22.48 9.90 17.44
C ALA A 129 23.18 8.77 18.22
N ARG A 130 23.24 7.56 17.66
CA ARG A 130 23.93 6.41 18.27
C ARG A 130 25.42 6.32 17.90
N ARG A 131 25.89 7.15 16.96
CA ARG A 131 27.29 7.16 16.55
C ARG A 131 28.14 7.62 17.73
N MET A 132 29.17 6.85 18.06
CA MET A 132 30.18 7.26 19.03
C MET A 132 31.38 7.84 18.26
N PRO A 133 31.75 9.12 18.44
CA PRO A 133 32.97 9.66 17.87
C PRO A 133 34.18 8.87 18.38
N THR A 134 35.08 8.46 17.48
CA THR A 134 36.28 7.72 17.85
C THR A 134 37.19 8.58 18.74
N ARG A 135 37.77 8.00 19.79
CA ARG A 135 38.66 8.69 20.77
C ARG A 135 40.06 9.02 20.23
N SER A 136 40.23 9.07 18.90
CA SER A 136 41.51 9.28 18.24
C SER A 136 41.74 10.78 18.01
N GLY A 137 42.80 11.33 18.62
CA GLY A 137 43.08 12.78 18.64
C GLY A 137 42.41 13.41 19.86
N GLY A 138 43.19 14.00 20.77
CA GLY A 138 42.76 14.38 22.13
C GLY A 138 41.56 15.33 22.26
N MET A 139 41.29 15.79 23.49
CA MET A 139 40.05 16.50 23.89
C MET A 139 39.54 17.58 22.90
N PRO A 140 40.36 18.46 22.30
CA PRO A 140 39.87 19.47 21.35
C PRO A 140 39.27 18.87 20.07
N HIS A 141 39.87 17.79 19.55
CA HIS A 141 39.38 17.12 18.36
C HIS A 141 38.05 16.39 18.63
N GLN A 142 37.89 15.83 19.83
CA GLN A 142 36.65 15.20 20.26
C GLN A 142 35.49 16.21 20.38
N ALA A 143 35.74 17.42 20.89
CA ALA A 143 34.73 18.47 20.99
C ALA A 143 34.24 18.92 19.60
N VAL A 144 35.14 19.02 18.62
CA VAL A 144 34.78 19.34 17.22
C VAL A 144 33.92 18.25 16.61
N LEU A 145 34.28 16.96 16.80
CA LEU A 145 33.49 15.84 16.27
C LEU A 145 32.07 15.78 16.87
N LEU A 146 31.93 16.08 18.17
CA LEU A 146 30.63 16.17 18.84
C LEU A 146 29.80 17.36 18.32
N GLY A 147 30.43 18.51 18.07
CA GLY A 147 29.78 19.66 17.44
C GLY A 147 29.20 19.32 16.07
N GLN A 148 30.02 18.72 15.20
CA GLN A 148 29.58 18.27 13.86
C GLN A 148 28.46 17.23 13.92
N GLN A 149 28.52 16.31 14.89
CA GLN A 149 27.46 15.32 15.10
C GLN A 149 26.14 15.99 15.52
N ASN A 150 26.19 16.92 16.48
CA ASN A 150 25.03 17.65 16.95
C ASN A 150 24.38 18.49 15.83
N GLU A 151 25.19 19.13 14.99
CA GLU A 151 24.72 19.86 13.80
C GLU A 151 23.97 18.94 12.83
N ARG A 152 24.52 17.75 12.53
CA ARG A 152 23.85 16.76 11.67
C ARG A 152 22.55 16.23 12.26
N ILE A 153 22.52 15.99 13.57
CA ILE A 153 21.31 15.60 14.30
C ILE A 153 20.25 16.69 14.18
N ALA A 154 20.61 17.96 14.40
CA ALA A 154 19.71 19.09 14.28
C ALA A 154 19.16 19.23 12.84
N GLU A 155 20.02 19.08 11.84
CA GLU A 155 19.62 19.12 10.42
C GLU A 155 18.63 18.02 10.06
N LEU A 156 18.90 16.77 10.48
CA LEU A 156 18.01 15.63 10.23
C LEU A 156 16.67 15.79 10.95
N ALA A 157 16.68 16.28 12.19
CA ALA A 157 15.47 16.58 12.96
C ALA A 157 14.62 17.68 12.28
N ALA A 158 15.26 18.74 11.77
CA ALA A 158 14.57 19.80 11.04
C ALA A 158 13.92 19.28 9.75
N LYS A 159 14.64 18.46 8.96
CA LYS A 159 14.08 17.81 7.76
C LYS A 159 12.87 16.94 8.08
N LEU A 160 12.96 16.16 9.17
CA LEU A 160 11.86 15.30 9.61
C LEU A 160 10.63 16.14 10.04
N ALA A 161 10.85 17.25 10.75
CA ALA A 161 9.78 18.16 11.14
C ALA A 161 9.05 18.77 9.94
N VAL A 162 9.78 19.24 8.92
CA VAL A 162 9.19 19.79 7.68
C VAL A 162 8.26 18.78 7.01
N VAL A 163 8.71 17.53 6.81
CA VAL A 163 7.88 16.50 6.17
C VAL A 163 6.65 16.17 7.02
N ARG A 164 6.81 16.07 8.35
CA ARG A 164 5.68 15.82 9.27
C ARG A 164 4.65 16.95 9.26
N THR A 165 5.08 18.21 9.26
CA THR A 165 4.19 19.38 9.22
C THR A 165 3.43 19.41 7.89
N ALA A 166 4.12 19.26 6.76
CA ALA A 166 3.48 19.22 5.45
C ALA A 166 2.44 18.08 5.34
N ARG A 167 2.73 16.93 5.94
CA ARG A 167 1.79 15.81 6.03
C ARG A 167 0.56 16.16 6.87
N ARG A 168 0.75 16.70 8.08
CA ARG A 168 -0.35 17.11 8.97
C ARG A 168 -1.28 18.11 8.27
N ALA A 169 -0.71 19.11 7.60
CA ALA A 169 -1.41 20.08 6.75
C ALA A 169 -2.38 19.43 5.77
N ARG A 170 -1.85 18.55 4.91
CA ARG A 170 -2.66 17.88 3.89
C ARG A 170 -3.74 16.97 4.46
N THR A 171 -3.49 16.37 5.62
CA THR A 171 -4.45 15.47 6.28
C THR A 171 -5.45 16.20 7.20
N GLY A 172 -5.38 17.53 7.32
CA GLY A 172 -6.30 18.33 8.14
C GLY A 172 -6.03 18.25 9.65
N TRP A 173 -4.81 17.93 10.06
CA TRP A 173 -4.41 17.81 11.49
C TRP A 173 -3.76 19.09 12.05
N GLU A 174 -3.99 20.25 11.43
CA GLU A 174 -3.33 21.51 11.84
C GLU A 174 -3.92 22.15 13.10
N VAL A 175 -5.13 21.77 13.52
CA VAL A 175 -5.87 22.46 14.61
C VAL A 175 -5.69 21.81 15.99
N ALA A 176 -4.59 21.11 16.23
CA ALA A 176 -4.28 20.57 17.56
C ALA A 176 -2.89 21.03 18.02
N ALA A 177 -2.80 22.32 18.37
CA ALA A 177 -1.76 22.88 19.22
C ALA A 177 -2.35 24.12 19.93
#